data_AF-A0A9D2R7D2-F1
#
_entry.id   AF-A0A9D2R7D2-F1
#
_cell.length_a   1.000
_cell.length_b   1.000
_cell.length_c   1.000
_cell.angle_alpha   90.00
_cell.angle_beta   90.00
_cell.angle_gamma   90.00
#
_symmetry.space_group_name_H-M   'P 1'
#
loop_
_entity.id
_entity.type
_entity.pdbx_description
1 polymer ?
#
loop_
_entity_poly.entity_id
_entity_poly.type
_entity_poly.pdbx_seq_one_letter_code
_entity_poly.pdbx_strand_id
1 'polypeptide(L)' 'MPEREIMQLSSLYTVKEEWPKLELEAAMLNIRPGHNQRLMEASTAFRK' A
#
# COMPACT_ATOMS: atom_id res chain seq x y z
N MET A 1 -3.02 -13.89 -4.57
CA MET A 1 -2.75 -12.66 -3.79
C MET A 1 -3.75 -11.62 -4.20
N PRO A 2 -4.33 -10.87 -3.25
CA PRO A 2 -5.30 -9.83 -3.56
C PRO A 2 -4.65 -8.72 -4.39
N GLU A 3 -5.44 -8.02 -5.19
CA GLU A 3 -4.97 -6.84 -5.93
C GLU A 3 -4.66 -5.67 -4.98
N ARG A 4 -5.42 -5.59 -3.88
CA ARG A 4 -5.31 -4.57 -2.85
C ARG A 4 -5.48 -5.19 -1.48
N GLU A 5 -4.65 -4.78 -0.53
CA GLU A 5 -4.73 -5.18 0.88
C GLU A 5 -4.70 -3.91 1.75
N ILE A 6 -5.53 -3.86 2.79
CA ILE A 6 -5.49 -2.76 3.77
C ILE A 6 -4.65 -3.21 4.96
N MET A 7 -3.71 -2.37 5.38
CA MET A 7 -2.77 -2.67 6.45
C MET A 7 -2.66 -1.50 7.42
N GLN A 8 -2.51 -1.79 8.71
CA GLN A 8 -2.14 -0.78 9.70
C GLN A 8 -0.65 -0.47 9.62
N LEU A 9 -0.26 0.80 9.60
CA LEU A 9 1.14 1.19 9.44
C LEU A 9 1.98 0.81 10.66
N SER A 10 1.43 0.79 11.88
CA SER A 10 2.14 0.28 13.06
C SER A 10 2.59 -1.18 12.90
N SER A 11 1.84 -1.98 12.14
CA SER A 11 2.18 -3.38 11.85
C SER A 11 3.42 -3.53 10.96
N LEU A 12 3.86 -2.48 10.27
CA LEU A 12 5.01 -2.51 9.36
C LEU A 12 6.35 -2.12 10.02
N TYR A 13 6.32 -1.42 11.15
CA TYR A 13 7.56 -1.04 11.83
C TYR A 13 8.25 -2.23 12.47
N THR A 14 9.58 -2.26 12.38
CA THR A 14 10.42 -3.28 13.06
C THR A 14 10.31 -3.14 14.58
N VAL A 15 10.29 -1.91 15.08
CA VAL A 15 10.06 -1.63 16.50
C VAL A 15 8.55 -1.50 16.71
N LYS A 16 7.99 -2.34 17.57
CA LYS A 16 6.59 -2.28 17.95
C LYS A 16 6.43 -1.37 19.15
N GLU A 17 5.58 -0.36 19.00
CA GLU A 17 5.05 0.40 20.12
C GLU A 17 3.73 -0.24 20.55
N GLU A 18 3.54 -0.41 21.85
CA GLU A 18 2.30 -0.95 22.40
C GLU A 18 1.14 0.04 22.24
N TRP A 19 1.45 1.34 22.18
CA TRP A 19 0.49 2.45 22.05
C TRP A 19 0.99 3.51 21.05
N PRO A 20 0.81 3.30 19.74
CA PRO A 20 1.20 4.27 18.73
C PRO A 20 0.44 5.58 18.93
N LYS A 21 1.14 6.71 18.85
CA LYS A 21 0.54 8.06 19.02
C LYS A 21 -0.46 8.42 17.92
N LEU A 22 -0.31 7.80 16.74
CA LEU A 22 -1.21 7.92 15.59
C LEU A 22 -1.19 6.60 14.83
N GLU A 23 -2.36 6.01 14.63
CA GLU A 23 -2.53 4.84 13.78
C GLU A 23 -3.08 5.25 12.41
N LEU A 24 -2.54 4.66 11.35
CA LEU A 24 -2.94 4.95 9.97
C LEU A 24 -3.12 3.64 9.20
N GLU A 25 -4.11 3.62 8.32
CA GLU A 25 -4.29 2.54 7.36
C GLU A 25 -3.71 2.91 6.00
N ALA A 26 -3.05 1.95 5.36
CA ALA A 26 -2.57 2.07 4.00
C ALA A 26 -3.12 0.95 3.13
N ALA A 27 -3.35 1.28 1.85
CA ALA A 27 -3.67 0.30 0.83
C ALA A 27 -2.39 -0.18 0.14
N MET A 28 -1.96 -1.40 0.42
CA MET A 28 -0.88 -2.06 -0.32
C MET A 28 -1.44 -2.62 -1.64
N LEU A 29 -0.74 -2.33 -2.74
CA LEU A 29 -1.17 -2.71 -4.09
C LEU A 29 -0.22 -3.75 -4.68
N ASN A 30 -0.80 -4.77 -5.31
CA ASN A 30 -0.02 -5.77 -6.04
C ASN A 30 0.44 -5.20 -7.39
N ILE A 31 1.75 -5.02 -7.54
CA ILE A 31 2.38 -4.44 -8.74
C ILE A 31 2.92 -5.49 -9.72
N ARG A 32 2.66 -6.78 -9.50
CA ARG A 32 3.11 -7.82 -10.42
C ARG A 32 2.43 -7.68 -11.78
N PRO A 33 3.11 -8.04 -12.88
CA PRO A 33 2.52 -7.97 -14.22
C PRO A 33 1.15 -8.67 -14.27
N GLY A 34 0.16 -8.01 -14.87
CA GLY A 34 -1.21 -8.51 -14.95
C GLY A 34 -2.12 -8.13 -13.77
N HIS A 35 -1.61 -7.44 -12.74
CA HIS A 35 -2.41 -6.91 -11.62
C HIS A 35 -2.40 -5.39 -11.57
N ASN A 36 -3.51 -4.77 -11.15
CA ASN A 36 -3.66 -3.29 -11.04
C ASN A 36 -3.22 -2.50 -12.29
N GLN A 37 -3.29 -3.13 -13.48
CA GLN A 37 -2.70 -2.60 -14.71
C GLN A 37 -3.21 -1.19 -15.06
N ARG A 38 -4.52 -0.97 -14.97
CA ARG A 38 -5.14 0.34 -15.23
C ARG A 38 -4.62 1.45 -14.30
N LEU A 39 -4.38 1.12 -13.03
CA LEU A 39 -3.89 2.07 -12.05
C LEU A 39 -2.41 2.40 -12.29
N MET A 40 -1.61 1.41 -12.68
CA MET A 40 -0.21 1.59 -13.08
C MET A 40 -0.07 2.46 -14.34
N GLU A 41 -0.95 2.25 -15.33
CA GLU A 41 -1.04 3.05 -16.55
C GLU A 41 -1.42 4.50 -16.24
N ALA A 42 -2.47 4.70 -15.44
CA ALA A 42 -2.90 6.03 -15.01
C ALA A 42 -1.80 6.78 -14.26
N SER A 43 -1.12 6.14 -13.29
CA SER A 43 0.00 6.74 -12.54
C SER A 43 1.17 7.14 -13.44
N THR A 44 1.44 6.38 -14.50
CA THR A 44 2.52 6.69 -15.44
C THR A 44 2.15 7.85 -16.37
N ALA A 45 0.86 8.06 -16.65
CA ALA A 45 0.39 9.20 -17.43
C ALA A 45 0.63 10.56 -16.75
N PHE A 46 0.70 10.60 -15.41
CA PHE A 46 0.97 11.83 -14.63
C PHE A 46 2.47 12.17 -14.48
N ARG A 47 3.37 11.43 -15.14
CA ARG A 47 4.82 11.70 -15.17
C ARG A 47 5.28 12.53 -16.38
N LYS A 48 4.34 13.05 -17.17
CA LYS A 48 4.56 13.95 -18.31
C LYS A 48 4.17 15.37 -17.94
#